data_AF-A0A959F9F6-F1
#
_entry.id   AF-A0A959F9F6-F1
#
_cell.length_a   1.000
_cell.length_b   1.000
_cell.length_c   1.000
_cell.angle_alpha   90.00
_cell.angle_beta   90.00
_cell.angle_gamma   90.00
#
_symmetry.space_group_name_H-M   'P 1'
#
loop_
_entity.id
_entity.type
_entity.pdbx_description
1 polymer ?
#
loop_
_entity_poly.entity_id
_entity_poly.type
_entity_poly.pdbx_seq_one_letter_code
_entity_poly.pdbx_strand_id
1 'polypeptide(L)'
;MEDKIYELARKKVKEKKGFYLHFSVYLAVGAFFFIMNALTYYDSYEWWFFFPMLPWGVAITIHYFSVFGLPGGALSHDWEEQELRKEIHRLRSKADRMENPGHEDRLELRSLKKDRIKHPGGWNEDELV
;
A
#
# COMPACT_ATOMS: atom_id res chain seq x y z
N MET A 1 0.51 18.82 -13.07
CA MET A 1 -0.10 17.73 -12.28
C MET A 1 0.01 16.42 -13.06
N GLU A 2 -0.03 16.45 -14.39
CA GLU A 2 0.27 15.30 -15.25
C GLU A 2 1.63 14.66 -15.00
N ASP A 3 2.71 15.43 -14.80
CA ASP A 3 4.06 14.86 -14.64
C ASP A 3 4.17 13.86 -13.47
N LYS A 4 3.50 14.16 -12.35
CA LYS A 4 3.49 13.28 -11.17
C LYS A 4 2.74 11.98 -11.45
N ILE A 5 1.62 12.05 -12.16
CA ILE A 5 0.84 10.87 -12.55
C ILE A 5 1.64 10.02 -13.53
N TYR A 6 2.36 10.65 -14.46
CA TYR A 6 3.22 9.99 -15.43
C TYR A 6 4.39 9.27 -14.76
N GLU A 7 5.04 9.88 -13.77
CA GLU A 7 6.11 9.25 -12.99
C GLU A 7 5.60 8.06 -12.18
N LEU A 8 4.46 8.19 -11.51
CA LEU A 8 3.83 7.10 -10.76
C LEU A 8 3.45 5.94 -11.67
N ALA A 9 2.86 6.23 -12.83
CA ALA A 9 2.54 5.22 -13.83
C ALA A 9 3.80 4.51 -14.34
N ARG A 10 4.87 5.27 -14.60
CA ARG A 10 6.16 4.72 -15.06
C ARG A 10 6.81 3.82 -14.01
N LYS A 11 6.74 4.20 -12.73
CA LYS A 11 7.25 3.40 -11.61
C LYS A 11 6.52 2.06 -11.51
N LYS A 12 5.17 2.08 -11.53
CA LYS A 12 4.34 0.86 -11.51
C LYS A 12 4.65 -0.07 -12.69
N VAL A 13 4.86 0.48 -13.90
CA VAL A 13 5.22 -0.32 -15.09
C VAL A 13 6.62 -0.91 -14.97
N LYS A 14 7.59 -0.17 -14.41
CA LYS A 14 8.96 -0.64 -14.22
C LYS A 14 9.04 -1.79 -13.23
N GLU A 15 8.30 -1.70 -12.12
CA GLU A 15 8.20 -2.78 -11.11
C GLU A 15 7.61 -4.05 -11.71
N LYS A 16 6.50 -3.93 -12.46
CA LYS A 16 5.91 -5.05 -13.20
C LYS A 16 6.90 -5.69 -14.18
N LYS A 17 7.63 -4.88 -14.95
CA LYS A 17 8.67 -5.39 -15.87
C LYS A 17 9.79 -6.12 -15.13
N GLY A 18 10.23 -5.62 -13.98
CA GLY A 18 11.24 -6.27 -13.14
C GLY A 18 10.80 -7.65 -12.66
N PHE A 19 9.54 -7.75 -12.23
CA PHE A 19 8.93 -9.03 -11.86
C PHE A 19 8.91 -10.02 -13.03
N TYR A 20 8.41 -9.60 -14.20
CA TYR A 20 8.33 -10.49 -15.37
C TYR A 20 9.71 -11.02 -15.79
N LEU A 21 10.76 -10.21 -15.66
CA LEU A 21 12.13 -10.64 -15.93
C LEU A 21 12.61 -11.69 -14.91
N HIS A 22 12.37 -11.49 -13.62
CA HIS A 22 12.77 -12.46 -12.60
C HIS A 22 11.97 -13.77 -12.74
N PHE A 23 10.68 -13.66 -13.03
CA PHE A 23 9.82 -14.81 -13.27
C PHE A 23 10.23 -15.59 -14.52
N SER A 24 10.59 -14.91 -15.62
CA SER A 24 11.05 -15.59 -16.84
C SER A 24 12.38 -16.31 -16.63
N VAL A 25 13.32 -15.69 -15.89
CA VAL A 25 14.58 -16.33 -15.50
C VAL A 25 14.32 -17.58 -14.67
N TYR A 26 13.39 -17.52 -13.71
CA TYR A 26 13.03 -18.70 -12.92
C TYR A 26 12.43 -19.83 -13.74
N LEU A 27 11.55 -19.53 -14.69
CA LEU A 27 11.03 -20.56 -15.60
C LEU A 27 12.15 -21.17 -16.45
N ALA A 28 13.08 -20.35 -16.95
CA ALA A 28 14.22 -20.82 -17.72
C ALA A 28 15.17 -21.71 -16.89
N VAL A 29 15.50 -21.29 -15.67
CA VAL A 29 16.34 -22.03 -14.73
C VAL A 29 15.65 -23.32 -14.26
N GLY A 30 14.35 -23.26 -13.97
CA GLY A 30 13.55 -24.44 -13.62
C GLY A 30 13.47 -25.45 -14.75
N ALA A 31 13.27 -24.98 -16.00
CA ALA A 31 13.32 -25.83 -17.18
C ALA A 31 14.71 -26.44 -17.39
N PHE A 32 15.78 -25.67 -17.19
CA PHE A 32 17.16 -26.15 -17.25
C PHE A 32 17.42 -27.26 -16.22
N PHE A 33 17.04 -27.04 -14.95
CA PHE A 33 17.17 -28.06 -13.90
C PHE A 33 16.32 -29.31 -14.19
N PHE A 34 15.11 -29.13 -14.70
CA PHE A 34 14.23 -30.24 -15.10
C PHE A 34 14.86 -31.08 -16.22
N ILE A 35 15.36 -30.43 -17.27
CA ILE A 35 16.03 -31.11 -18.39
C ILE A 35 17.28 -31.82 -17.90
N MET A 36 18.11 -31.16 -17.10
CA MET A 36 19.32 -31.77 -16.54
C MET A 36 18.99 -32.98 -15.67
N ASN A 37 17.97 -32.90 -14.82
CA ASN A 37 17.53 -34.05 -14.01
C ASN A 37 16.95 -35.18 -14.88
N ALA A 38 16.24 -34.86 -15.96
CA ALA A 38 15.73 -35.85 -16.91
C ALA A 38 16.85 -36.57 -17.69
N LEU A 39 17.93 -35.85 -18.02
CA LEU A 39 19.10 -36.41 -18.71
C LEU A 39 20.00 -37.23 -17.77
N THR A 40 20.09 -36.86 -16.49
CA THR A 40 20.93 -37.51 -15.48
C THR A 40 20.15 -38.53 -14.62
N TYR A 41 18.89 -38.84 -14.98
CA TYR A 41 17.97 -39.67 -14.21
C TYR A 41 18.47 -41.11 -13.92
N TYR A 42 19.52 -41.56 -14.62
CA TYR A 42 20.03 -42.93 -14.56
C TYR A 42 20.63 -43.35 -13.21
N ASP A 43 21.14 -42.43 -12.38
CA ASP A 43 22.06 -42.81 -11.28
C ASP A 43 21.52 -42.68 -9.85
N SER A 44 20.38 -42.02 -9.58
CA SER A 44 20.06 -41.71 -8.18
C SER A 44 18.59 -41.70 -7.75
N TYR A 45 17.60 -41.84 -8.65
CA TYR A 45 16.15 -41.77 -8.30
C TYR A 45 15.71 -40.55 -7.46
N GLU A 46 16.59 -39.56 -7.27
CA GLU A 46 16.37 -38.40 -6.43
C GLU A 46 16.14 -37.17 -7.30
N TRP A 47 14.98 -36.56 -7.12
CA TRP A 47 14.60 -35.33 -7.80
C TRP A 47 15.28 -34.14 -7.13
N TRP A 48 16.60 -34.06 -7.24
CA TRP A 48 17.42 -33.04 -6.57
C TRP A 48 17.06 -31.60 -6.99
N PHE A 49 16.39 -31.44 -8.13
CA PHE A 49 15.95 -30.13 -8.64
C PHE A 49 15.01 -29.38 -7.68
N PHE A 50 14.31 -30.07 -6.77
CA PHE A 50 13.45 -29.43 -5.77
C PHE A 50 14.24 -28.61 -4.74
N PHE A 51 15.47 -29.01 -4.39
CA PHE A 51 16.28 -28.32 -3.40
C PHE A 51 16.59 -26.85 -3.77
N PRO A 52 17.07 -26.54 -4.99
CA PRO A 52 17.23 -25.15 -5.42
C PRO A 52 15.89 -24.48 -5.75
N MET A 53 14.90 -25.22 -6.25
CA MET A 53 13.61 -24.65 -6.69
C MET A 53 12.69 -24.24 -5.53
N LEU A 54 12.79 -24.87 -4.36
CA LEU A 54 11.95 -24.56 -3.20
C LEU A 54 12.22 -23.14 -2.65
N PRO A 55 13.46 -22.77 -2.26
CA PRO A 55 13.76 -21.41 -1.79
C PRO A 55 13.48 -20.35 -2.86
N TRP A 56 13.80 -20.66 -4.12
CA TRP A 56 13.55 -19.73 -5.24
C TRP A 56 12.06 -19.53 -5.52
N GLY A 57 11.26 -20.58 -5.43
CA GLY A 57 9.80 -20.49 -5.56
C GLY A 57 9.19 -19.61 -4.47
N VAL A 58 9.67 -19.72 -3.23
CA VAL A 58 9.24 -18.86 -2.12
C VAL A 58 9.63 -17.39 -2.37
N ALA A 59 10.87 -17.13 -2.80
CA ALA A 59 11.34 -15.77 -3.09
C ALA A 59 10.50 -15.08 -4.18
N ILE A 60 10.14 -15.81 -5.24
CA ILE A 60 9.29 -15.28 -6.33
C ILE A 60 7.86 -15.06 -5.89
N THR A 61 7.33 -15.96 -5.08
CA THR A 61 5.99 -15.82 -4.52
C THR A 61 5.90 -14.54 -3.69
N ILE A 62 6.90 -14.28 -2.82
CA ILE A 62 7.00 -13.02 -2.06
C ILE A 62 7.12 -11.82 -3.00
N HIS A 63 7.96 -11.90 -4.04
CA HIS A 63 8.14 -10.81 -4.99
C HIS A 63 6.87 -10.51 -5.81
N TYR A 64 6.11 -11.55 -6.17
CA TYR A 64 4.81 -11.44 -6.84
C TYR A 64 3.83 -10.64 -5.96
N PHE A 65 3.70 -11.03 -4.70
CA PHE A 65 2.83 -10.31 -3.76
C PHE A 65 3.30 -8.87 -3.50
N SER A 66 4.62 -8.61 -3.53
CA SER A 66 5.16 -7.25 -3.41
C SER A 66 4.86 -6.37 -4.63
N VAL A 67 4.89 -6.92 -5.85
CA VAL A 67 4.70 -6.15 -7.10
C VAL A 67 3.23 -6.01 -7.50
N PHE A 68 2.43 -7.05 -7.29
CA PHE A 68 1.01 -7.05 -7.65
C PHE A 68 0.09 -6.69 -6.48
N GLY A 69 0.61 -6.69 -5.25
CA GLY A 69 -0.19 -6.53 -4.04
C GLY A 69 -1.02 -7.78 -3.74
N LEU A 70 -1.37 -7.96 -2.47
CA LEU A 70 -2.39 -8.93 -2.07
C LEU A 70 -3.78 -8.32 -2.34
N PRO A 71 -4.73 -9.04 -2.97
CA PRO A 71 -6.10 -8.59 -3.08
C PRO A 71 -6.70 -8.46 -1.67
N GLY A 72 -6.86 -7.23 -1.18
CA GLY A 72 -7.45 -6.91 0.12
C GLY A 72 -6.49 -6.87 1.32
N GLY A 73 -5.16 -6.93 1.13
CA GLY A 73 -4.18 -6.98 2.22
C GLY A 73 -3.44 -5.66 2.50
N ALA A 74 -3.08 -5.44 3.77
CA ALA A 74 -2.31 -4.30 4.29
C ALA A 74 -0.88 -4.12 3.73
N LEU A 75 -0.45 -4.96 2.77
CA LEU A 75 0.84 -4.84 2.08
C LEU A 75 0.71 -4.30 0.64
N SER A 76 -0.49 -3.91 0.21
CA SER A 76 -0.66 -3.25 -1.08
C SER A 76 -0.04 -1.85 -1.05
N HIS A 77 0.65 -1.46 -2.12
CA HIS A 77 1.14 -0.09 -2.32
C HIS A 77 0.01 0.95 -2.19
N ASP A 78 -1.23 0.59 -2.52
CA ASP A 78 -2.37 1.49 -2.33
C ASP A 78 -2.72 1.67 -0.84
N TRP A 79 -2.54 0.64 0.00
CA TRP A 79 -2.68 0.76 1.46
C TRP A 79 -1.55 1.60 2.05
N GLU A 80 -0.31 1.36 1.63
CA GLU A 80 0.86 2.15 2.06
C GLU A 80 0.68 3.63 1.72
N GLU A 81 0.21 3.95 0.51
CA GLU A 81 -0.03 5.33 0.10
C GLU A 81 -1.22 5.96 0.85
N GLN A 82 -2.26 5.19 1.19
CA GLN A 82 -3.34 5.67 2.05
C GLN A 82 -2.85 6.00 3.46
N GLU A 83 -2.07 5.11 4.07
CA GLU A 83 -1.58 5.31 5.43
C GLU A 83 -0.57 6.46 5.49
N LEU A 84 0.31 6.58 4.48
CA LEU A 84 1.21 7.73 4.34
C LEU A 84 0.44 9.05 4.21
N ARG A 85 -0.64 9.09 3.42
CA ARG A 85 -1.48 10.29 3.31
C ARG A 85 -2.16 10.65 4.63
N LYS A 86 -2.64 9.67 5.39
CA LYS A 86 -3.19 9.91 6.72
C LYS A 86 -2.15 10.50 7.65
N GLU A 87 -0.93 9.95 7.65
CA GLU A 87 0.13 10.43 8.53
C GLU A 87 0.59 11.85 8.16
N ILE A 88 0.74 12.16 6.86
CA ILE A 88 1.03 13.52 6.38
C ILE A 88 -0.07 14.50 6.82
N HIS A 89 -1.34 14.13 6.70
CA HIS A 89 -2.45 14.97 7.14
C HIS A 89 -2.41 15.21 8.65
N ARG A 90 -2.14 14.16 9.43
CA ARG A 90 -2.00 14.24 10.88
C ARG A 90 -0.85 15.15 11.31
N LEU A 91 0.32 15.00 10.68
CA LEU A 91 1.47 15.87 10.94
C LEU A 91 1.22 17.32 10.54
N ARG A 92 0.56 17.56 9.40
CA ARG A 92 0.16 18.91 8.98
C ARG A 92 -0.83 19.56 9.95
N SER A 93 -1.85 18.82 10.40
CA SER A 93 -2.81 19.32 11.39
C SER A 93 -2.15 19.60 12.74
N LYS A 94 -1.21 18.76 13.17
CA LYS A 94 -0.42 18.97 14.39
C LYS A 94 0.49 20.19 14.27
N ALA A 95 1.12 20.40 13.12
CA ALA A 95 1.96 21.58 12.86
C ALA A 95 1.14 22.88 12.88
N ASP A 96 -0.04 22.90 12.25
CA ASP A 96 -0.96 24.05 12.25
C ASP A 96 -1.42 24.43 13.67
N ARG A 97 -1.73 23.42 14.51
CA ARG A 97 -2.05 23.63 15.93
C ARG A 97 -0.90 24.23 16.74
N MET A 98 0.35 23.82 16.44
CA MET A 98 1.53 24.38 17.11
C MET A 98 1.82 25.81 16.66
N GLU A 99 1.63 26.11 15.37
CA GLU A 99 1.82 27.45 14.80
C GLU A 99 0.75 28.43 15.29
N ASN A 100 -0.50 27.98 15.41
CA ASN A 100 -1.62 28.83 15.81
C ASN A 100 -2.48 28.18 16.91
N PRO A 101 -2.01 28.21 18.17
CA PRO A 101 -2.64 27.50 19.29
C PRO A 101 -4.08 27.92 19.63
N GLY A 102 -4.54 29.08 19.15
CA GLY A 102 -5.93 29.56 19.33
C GLY A 102 -6.77 29.54 18.05
N HIS A 103 -6.36 28.79 17.03
CA HIS A 103 -7.08 28.70 15.75
C HIS A 103 -8.31 27.80 15.84
N GLU A 104 -8.19 26.62 16.47
CA GLU A 104 -9.30 25.66 16.62
C GLU A 104 -10.46 26.26 17.41
N ASP A 105 -10.18 26.85 18.58
CA ASP A 105 -11.17 27.53 19.40
C ASP A 105 -11.92 28.61 18.59
N ARG A 106 -11.20 29.35 17.72
CA ARG A 106 -11.82 30.35 16.83
C ARG A 106 -12.69 29.73 15.74
N LEU A 107 -12.34 28.56 15.21
CA LEU A 107 -13.15 27.84 14.23
C LEU A 107 -14.41 27.27 14.86
N GLU A 108 -14.33 26.69 16.06
CA GLU A 108 -15.48 26.21 16.83
C GLU A 108 -16.41 27.37 17.21
N LEU A 109 -15.89 28.49 17.70
CA LEU A 109 -16.72 29.66 18.00
C LEU A 109 -17.42 30.19 16.75
N ARG A 110 -16.77 30.16 15.59
CA ARG A 110 -17.38 30.54 14.31
C ARG A 110 -18.44 29.55 13.85
N SER A 111 -18.23 28.25 14.03
CA SER A 111 -19.22 27.22 13.66
C SER A 111 -20.45 27.31 14.57
N LEU A 112 -20.26 27.43 15.89
CA LEU A 112 -21.33 27.62 16.88
C LEU A 112 -22.12 28.90 16.62
N LYS A 113 -21.42 30.00 16.30
CA LYS A 113 -22.09 31.27 15.95
C LYS A 113 -22.89 31.14 14.66
N LYS A 114 -22.35 30.47 13.64
CA LYS A 114 -23.04 30.22 12.37
C LYS A 114 -24.27 29.33 12.56
N ASP A 115 -24.17 28.31 13.41
CA ASP A 115 -25.26 27.41 13.75
C ASP A 115 -26.36 28.13 14.54
N ARG A 116 -25.99 28.94 15.55
CA ARG A 116 -26.92 29.81 16.29
C ARG A 116 -27.64 30.81 15.39
N ILE A 117 -26.98 31.35 14.37
CA ILE A 117 -27.62 32.24 13.39
C ILE A 117 -28.62 31.46 12.51
N LYS A 118 -28.34 30.20 12.19
CA LYS A 118 -29.21 29.32 11.39
C LYS A 118 -30.41 28.81 12.17
N HIS A 119 -30.21 28.52 13.45
CA HIS A 119 -31.19 28.01 14.39
C HIS A 119 -31.26 28.97 15.59
N PRO A 120 -32.03 30.06 15.47
CA PRO A 120 -32.32 30.93 16.60
C PRO A 120 -33.29 30.19 17.53
N GLY A 121 -32.79 29.22 18.30
CA GLY A 121 -33.54 28.58 19.37
C GLY A 121 -33.77 29.59 20.47
N GLY A 122 -35.01 30.08 20.58
CA GLY A 122 -35.49 30.74 21.78
C GLY A 122 -35.69 29.67 22.85
N TRP A 123 -34.95 29.77 23.95
CA TRP A 123 -35.15 28.92 25.11
C TRP A 123 -36.46 29.35 25.80
N ASN A 124 -37.41 28.44 25.93
CA ASN A 124 -38.60 28.64 26.76
C ASN A 124 -38.30 28.09 28.16
N GLU A 125 -38.36 28.97 29.16
CA GLU A 125 -38.08 28.65 30.58
C GLU A 125 -39.11 27.64 31.16
N ASP A 126 -40.19 27.40 30.43
CA ASP A 126 -41.32 26.53 30.68
C ASP A 126 -41.05 25.02 30.42
N GLU A 127 -39.91 24.64 29.81
CA GLU A 127 -39.51 23.23 29.62
C GLU A 127 -38.69 22.63 30.79
N LEU A 128 -38.29 23.44 31.78
CA LEU A 128 -37.42 23.02 32.91
C LEU A 128 -38.19 22.76 34.22
N VAL A 129 -39.36 22.11 34.16
CA VAL A 129 -40.17 21.72 35.33
C VAL A 129 -40.18 20.21 35.51
#